data_AF-A0A7V1GST4-F1
#
_entry.id   AF-A0A7V1GST4-F1
#
_cell.length_a   1.000
_cell.length_b   1.000
_cell.length_c   1.000
_cell.angle_alpha   90.00
_cell.angle_beta   90.00
_cell.angle_gamma   90.00
#
_symmetry.space_group_name_H-M   'P 1'
#
loop_
_entity.id
_entity.type
_entity.pdbx_description
1 polymer ?
#
loop_
_entity_poly.entity_id
_entity_poly.type
_entity_poly.pdbx_seq_one_letter_code
_entity_poly.pdbx_strand_id
1 'polypeptide(L)'
;MTFRWQDFLCVHAGLDPRRPLGDQDEEDLLWIRHEWIQPPHPFGCTVIFGHTPMRQPFLQWPYKIGIDTGLVYGNRLTCLVLPELEFVQVPRGGTRATRWLPPESWRDPA
;
A
#
# COMPACT_ATOMS: atom_id res chain seq x y z
N MET A 1 3.70 15.04 2.56
CA MET A 1 3.96 13.84 1.74
C MET A 1 2.93 12.71 1.96
N THR A 2 1.78 13.00 2.58
CA THR A 2 0.70 12.02 2.78
C THR A 2 -0.60 12.54 2.16
N PHE A 3 -1.50 11.63 1.83
CA PHE A 3 -2.85 11.95 1.38
C PHE A 3 -3.85 11.06 2.14
N ARG A 4 -4.92 11.63 2.68
CA ARG A 4 -5.94 10.88 3.43
C ARG A 4 -7.29 10.98 2.73
N TRP A 5 -7.96 9.84 2.59
CA TRP A 5 -9.33 9.75 2.09
C TRP A 5 -10.07 8.69 2.90
N GLN A 6 -11.09 9.11 3.67
CA GLN A 6 -11.84 8.25 4.60
C GLN A 6 -10.87 7.49 5.54
N ASP A 7 -10.99 6.16 5.58
CA ASP A 7 -10.17 5.24 6.39
C ASP A 7 -8.86 4.84 5.71
N PHE A 8 -8.49 5.49 4.60
CA PHE A 8 -7.26 5.21 3.85
C PHE A 8 -6.26 6.36 3.96
N LEU A 9 -5.01 6.01 4.23
CA LEU A 9 -3.87 6.93 4.26
C LEU A 9 -2.82 6.49 3.25
N CYS A 10 -2.52 7.32 2.26
CA CYS A 10 -1.48 7.08 1.27
C CYS A 10 -0.17 7.75 1.69
N VAL A 11 0.94 7.02 1.58
CA VAL A 11 2.31 7.50 1.82
C VAL A 11 3.26 6.86 0.79
N HIS A 12 4.39 7.49 0.48
CA HIS A 12 5.34 6.94 -0.49
C HIS A 12 5.96 5.62 0.01
N ALA A 13 6.63 5.64 1.16
CA ALA A 13 7.33 4.47 1.71
C ALA A 13 6.64 3.84 2.91
N GLY A 14 6.35 4.63 3.94
CA GLY A 14 5.76 4.13 5.17
C GLY A 14 5.75 5.20 6.25
N LEU A 15 5.53 4.76 7.48
CA LEU A 15 5.43 5.59 8.68
C LEU A 15 6.20 4.89 9.80
N ASP A 16 6.85 5.61 10.70
CA ASP A 16 7.37 5.02 11.94
C ASP A 16 6.18 4.72 12.88
N PRO A 17 5.88 3.43 13.17
CA PRO A 17 4.76 3.06 14.04
C PRO A 17 4.92 3.54 15.49
N ARG A 18 6.12 3.94 15.89
CA ARG A 18 6.43 4.46 17.24
C ARG A 18 6.14 5.94 17.38
N ARG A 19 5.88 6.65 16.27
CA ARG A 19 5.63 8.09 16.26
C ARG A 19 4.16 8.40 15.99
N PRO A 20 3.61 9.49 16.54
CA PRO A 20 2.28 9.96 16.15
C PRO A 20 2.20 10.26 14.65
N LEU A 21 1.02 10.09 14.04
CA LEU A 21 0.81 10.39 12.61
C LEU A 21 1.16 11.83 12.22
N GLY A 22 0.94 12.79 13.12
CA GLY A 22 1.22 14.21 12.89
C GLY A 22 2.68 14.60 13.11
N ASP A 23 3.53 13.66 13.53
CA ASP A 23 4.93 13.88 13.90
C ASP A 23 5.81 12.80 13.27
N GLN A 24 5.68 12.63 11.96
CA GLN A 24 6.46 11.69 11.18
C GLN A 24 7.63 12.42 10.51
N ASP A 25 8.81 11.79 10.48
CA ASP A 25 9.95 12.35 9.79
C ASP A 25 9.81 12.18 8.27
N GLU A 26 10.19 13.21 7.52
CA GLU A 26 10.13 13.17 6.06
C GLU A 26 10.99 12.05 5.46
N GLU A 27 12.12 11.74 6.10
CA GLU A 27 12.99 10.63 5.72
C GLU A 27 12.24 9.29 5.78
N ASP A 28 11.47 9.04 6.85
CA ASP A 28 10.69 7.80 6.97
C ASP A 28 9.55 7.76 5.94
N LEU A 29 8.84 8.88 5.74
CA LEU A 29 7.78 8.97 4.74
C LEU A 29 8.27 8.59 3.33
N LEU A 30 9.54 8.83 3.04
CA LEU A 30 10.18 8.62 1.74
C LEU A 30 11.02 7.34 1.63
N TRP A 31 11.59 6.83 2.72
CA TRP A 31 12.68 5.83 2.63
C TRP A 31 12.58 4.69 3.62
N ILE A 32 11.64 4.69 4.58
CA ILE A 32 11.50 3.58 5.53
C ILE A 32 11.18 2.26 4.82
N ARG A 33 11.73 1.14 5.32
CA ARG A 33 11.53 -0.18 4.70
C ARG A 33 11.06 -1.21 5.73
N HIS A 34 12.00 -1.95 6.32
CA HIS A 34 11.69 -3.13 7.14
C HIS A 34 10.99 -2.73 8.45
N GLU A 35 11.38 -1.59 9.01
CA GLU A 35 10.83 -0.95 10.19
C GLU A 35 9.35 -0.58 10.00
N TRP A 36 8.93 -0.31 8.76
CA TRP A 36 7.53 -0.15 8.42
C TRP A 36 6.84 -1.47 8.09
N ILE A 37 7.44 -2.32 7.26
CA ILE A 37 6.78 -3.51 6.71
C ILE A 37 6.45 -4.55 7.79
N GLN A 38 7.36 -4.78 8.74
CA GLN A 38 7.24 -5.89 9.70
C GLN A 38 6.25 -5.65 10.85
N PRO A 39 6.33 -4.54 11.61
CA PRO A 39 5.51 -4.37 12.81
C PRO A 39 4.08 -3.89 12.48
N PRO A 40 3.05 -4.23 13.26
CA PRO A 40 1.74 -3.59 13.15
C PRO A 40 1.83 -2.09 13.49
N HIS A 41 0.82 -1.31 13.11
CA HIS A 41 0.73 0.12 13.47
C HIS A 41 -0.60 0.47 14.16
N PRO A 42 -0.63 1.50 15.02
CA PRO A 42 -1.81 1.87 15.80
C PRO A 42 -2.71 2.94 15.13
N PHE A 43 -2.47 3.29 13.87
CA PHE A 43 -3.05 4.48 13.23
C PHE A 43 -4.55 4.47 12.93
N GLY A 44 -5.27 3.38 13.22
CA GLY A 44 -6.73 3.30 13.05
C GLY A 44 -7.21 3.55 11.62
N CYS A 45 -6.38 3.26 10.62
CA CYS A 45 -6.68 3.39 9.20
C CYS A 45 -5.87 2.38 8.39
N THR A 46 -6.28 2.10 7.16
CA THR A 46 -5.49 1.31 6.21
C THR A 46 -4.45 2.21 5.56
N VAL A 47 -3.16 1.84 5.66
CA VAL A 47 -2.08 2.59 5.04
C VAL A 47 -1.69 1.96 3.70
N ILE A 48 -1.78 2.76 2.64
CA ILE A 48 -1.39 2.40 1.28
C ILE A 48 0.00 2.96 1.01
N PHE A 49 0.94 2.10 0.60
CA PHE A 49 2.34 2.47 0.44
C PHE A 49 3.00 1.82 -0.79
N GLY A 50 4.18 2.32 -1.16
CA GLY A 50 5.04 1.78 -2.22
C GLY A 50 6.47 1.61 -1.74
N HIS A 51 7.43 2.12 -2.51
CA HIS A 51 8.87 2.22 -2.21
C HIS A 51 9.68 0.92 -2.10
N THR A 52 9.16 -0.09 -1.39
CA THR A 52 9.79 -1.41 -1.27
C THR A 52 9.09 -2.39 -2.22
N PRO A 53 9.71 -2.75 -3.35
CA PRO A 53 9.06 -3.57 -4.36
C PRO A 53 8.77 -4.99 -3.87
N MET A 54 7.55 -5.47 -4.13
CA MET A 54 7.10 -6.83 -3.82
C MET A 54 6.68 -7.56 -5.11
N ARG A 55 6.75 -8.89 -5.15
CA ARG A 55 6.36 -9.65 -6.37
C ARG A 55 4.86 -9.57 -6.67
N GLN A 56 4.05 -9.38 -5.63
CA GLN A 56 2.61 -9.20 -5.65
C GLN A 56 2.27 -8.07 -4.68
N PRO A 57 1.06 -7.48 -4.74
CA PRO A 57 0.64 -6.50 -3.73
C PRO A 57 0.87 -7.04 -2.31
N PHE A 58 1.42 -6.20 -1.44
CA PHE A 58 1.61 -6.57 -0.03
C PHE A 58 0.30 -6.40 0.71
N LEU A 59 -0.18 -7.45 1.35
CA LEU A 59 -1.53 -7.53 1.91
C LEU A 59 -1.46 -7.87 3.40
N GLN A 60 -1.72 -6.88 4.25
CA GLN A 60 -1.95 -7.06 5.69
C GLN A 60 -3.25 -6.35 6.07
N TRP A 61 -4.38 -6.83 5.56
CA TRP A 61 -5.69 -6.24 5.85
C TRP A 61 -6.06 -6.36 7.34
N PRO A 62 -6.71 -5.34 7.94
CA PRO A 62 -7.07 -4.01 7.39
C PRO A 62 -5.99 -2.94 7.61
N TYR A 63 -4.75 -3.33 7.90
CA TYR A 63 -3.67 -2.43 8.30
C TYR A 63 -2.91 -1.82 7.12
N LYS A 64 -2.31 -2.66 6.26
CA LYS A 64 -1.40 -2.18 5.22
C LYS A 64 -1.66 -2.79 3.86
N ILE A 65 -1.55 -1.98 2.83
CA ILE A 65 -1.57 -2.41 1.43
C ILE A 65 -0.37 -1.80 0.69
N GLY A 66 0.54 -2.64 0.20
CA GLY A 66 1.67 -2.20 -0.62
C GLY A 66 1.38 -2.40 -2.11
N ILE A 67 1.49 -1.35 -2.91
CA ILE A 67 1.19 -1.36 -4.35
C ILE A 67 2.44 -1.28 -5.25
N ASP A 68 3.63 -1.12 -4.68
CA ASP A 68 4.86 -1.23 -5.48
C ASP A 68 5.13 -2.69 -5.81
N THR A 69 4.73 -3.10 -7.01
CA THR A 69 4.99 -4.44 -7.52
C THR A 69 6.21 -4.52 -8.44
N GLY A 70 7.07 -3.50 -8.47
CA GLY A 70 8.35 -3.58 -9.16
C GLY A 70 8.29 -3.56 -10.69
N LEU A 71 7.47 -2.70 -11.30
CA LEU A 71 7.42 -2.50 -12.77
C LEU A 71 8.82 -2.29 -13.38
N VAL A 72 9.65 -1.47 -12.73
CA VAL A 72 11.00 -1.15 -13.21
C VAL A 72 11.93 -2.37 -13.25
N TYR A 73 11.64 -3.39 -12.44
CA TYR A 73 12.38 -4.65 -12.38
C TYR A 73 11.80 -5.75 -13.29
N GLY A 74 10.87 -5.41 -14.18
CA GLY A 74 10.31 -6.35 -15.15
C GLY A 74 8.96 -6.95 -14.77
N ASN A 75 8.37 -6.53 -13.64
CA ASN A 75 7.08 -7.04 -13.20
C ASN A 75 5.92 -6.14 -13.68
N ARG A 76 5.07 -5.65 -12.77
CA ARG A 76 3.81 -4.97 -13.08
C ARG A 76 3.72 -3.60 -12.44
N LEU A 77 2.99 -2.69 -13.08
CA LEU A 77 2.44 -1.48 -12.47
C LEU A 77 1.13 -1.89 -11.81
N THR A 78 0.93 -1.51 -10.55
CA THR A 78 -0.28 -1.83 -9.79
C THR A 78 -1.00 -0.57 -9.37
N CYS A 79 -2.31 -0.56 -9.54
CA CYS A 79 -3.23 0.42 -9.01
C CYS A 79 -4.24 -0.30 -8.10
N LEU A 80 -4.61 0.37 -7.01
CA LEU A 80 -5.70 -0.03 -6.13
C LEU A 80 -6.84 0.97 -6.32
N VAL A 81 -8.03 0.47 -6.67
CA VAL A 81 -9.26 1.26 -6.75
C VAL A 81 -9.97 1.20 -5.40
N LEU A 82 -10.37 2.36 -4.90
CA LEU A 82 -11.09 2.50 -3.64
C LEU A 82 -12.51 3.04 -3.91
N PRO A 83 -13.53 2.63 -3.13
CA PRO A 83 -13.46 1.75 -1.95
C PRO A 83 -13.51 0.24 -2.26
N GLU A 84 -13.66 -0.18 -3.51
CA GLU A 84 -13.90 -1.58 -3.90
C GLU A 84 -12.72 -2.52 -3.64
N LEU A 85 -11.54 -1.96 -3.34
CA LEU A 85 -10.26 -2.66 -3.21
C LEU A 85 -9.88 -3.45 -4.47
N GLU A 86 -10.35 -3.03 -5.66
CA GLU A 86 -9.99 -3.69 -6.92
C GLU A 86 -8.53 -3.42 -7.28
N PHE A 87 -7.78 -4.48 -7.54
CA PHE A 87 -6.42 -4.37 -8.05
C PHE A 87 -6.44 -4.36 -9.58
N VAL A 88 -5.81 -3.36 -10.17
CA VAL A 88 -5.59 -3.23 -11.61
C VAL A 88 -4.10 -3.28 -11.89
N GLN A 89 -3.67 -4.20 -12.76
CA GLN A 89 -2.25 -4.37 -13.06
C GLN A 89 -1.96 -4.42 -14.56
N VAL A 90 -0.88 -3.75 -14.97
CA VAL A 90 -0.35 -3.81 -16.35
C VAL A 90 1.10 -4.31 -16.29
N PRO A 91 1.50 -5.34 -17.05
CA PRO A 91 2.89 -5.81 -17.09
C PRO A 91 3.80 -4.79 -17.80
N ARG A 92 5.10 -4.82 -17.50
CA ARG A 92 6.09 -3.99 -18.20
C ARG A 92 6.00 -4.18 -19.71
N GLY A 93 5.85 -3.08 -20.45
CA GLY A 93 5.71 -3.08 -21.91
C GLY A 93 4.35 -3.58 -22.42
N GLY A 94 3.42 -3.93 -21.53
CA GLY A 94 2.06 -4.31 -21.89
C GLY A 94 1.12 -3.11 -21.96
N THR A 95 0.02 -3.27 -22.69
CA THR A 95 -1.09 -2.30 -22.80
C THR A 95 -2.40 -2.83 -22.22
N ARG A 96 -2.47 -4.14 -21.93
CA ARG A 96 -3.67 -4.79 -21.39
C ARG A 96 -3.58 -4.91 -19.87
N ALA A 97 -4.58 -4.35 -19.19
CA ALA A 97 -4.74 -4.49 -17.75
C ALA A 97 -5.44 -5.80 -17.36
N THR A 98 -5.00 -6.40 -16.25
CA THR A 98 -5.73 -7.45 -15.51
C THR A 98 -6.36 -6.84 -14.28
N ARG A 99 -7.55 -7.30 -13.92
CA ARG A 99 -8.33 -6.81 -12.78
C ARG A 99 -8.75 -7.96 -11.88
N TRP A 100 -8.72 -7.75 -10.57
CA TRP A 100 -9.22 -8.72 -9.61
C TRP A 100 -9.62 -8.06 -8.30
N LEU A 101 -10.59 -8.67 -7.62
CA LEU A 101 -11.05 -8.26 -6.29
C LEU A 101 -10.40 -9.15 -5.21
N PRO A 102 -10.10 -8.60 -4.02
CA PRO A 102 -9.67 -9.40 -2.89
C PRO A 102 -10.79 -10.35 -2.41
N PRO A 103 -10.47 -11.31 -1.54
CA PRO A 103 -11.47 -12.18 -0.91
C PRO A 103 -12.63 -11.37 -0.31
N GLU A 104 -13.83 -11.96 -0.27
CA GLU A 104 -15.02 -11.30 0.29
C GLU A 104 -14.85 -10.89 1.75
N SER A 105 -14.04 -11.63 2.52
CA SER A 105 -13.71 -11.31 3.93
C SER A 105 -13.00 -9.97 4.13
N TRP A 106 -12.51 -9.33 3.06
CA TRP A 106 -11.95 -7.97 3.12
C TRP A 106 -13.02 -6.88 2.93
N ARG A 107 -14.16 -7.24 2.34
CA ARG A 107 -15.23 -6.31 1.97
C ARG A 107 -16.32 -6.19 3.05
N ASP A 108 -16.26 -7.04 4.07
CA ASP A 108 -17.20 -7.06 5.20
C ASP A 108 -16.43 -7.10 6.53
N PRO A 109 -16.15 -5.94 7.15
CA PRO A 109 -15.63 -5.91 8.50
C PRO A 109 -16.76 -6.29 9.45
N ALA A 110 -16.75 -7.54 9.92
CA ALA A 110 -17.59 -7.98 11.04
C ALA A 110 -17.48 -7.06 12.26
#